data_AF-I2E0E2-F1
#
_entry.id   AF-I2E0E2-F1
#
_cell.length_a   1.000
_cell.length_b   1.000
_cell.length_c   1.000
_cell.angle_alpha   90.00
_cell.angle_beta   90.00
_cell.angle_gamma   90.00
#
_symmetry.space_group_name_H-M   'P 1'
#
loop_
_entity.id
_entity.type
_entity.pdbx_description
1 polymer ?
#
loop_
_entity_poly.entity_id
_entity_poly.type
_entity_poly.pdbx_seq_one_letter_code
_entity_poly.pdbx_strand_id
1 'polypeptide(L)' 'MGNIVHAYGARFEIFEIHTYAERDENLIAMGRDKVVAAVGKWIDGRIEPGYFGPDKNFNFQGNAGVSLMIEC' A
#
# COMPACT_ATOMS: atom_id res chain seq x y z
N MET A 1 5.18 -10.91 -12.72
CA MET A 1 4.24 -10.91 -11.59
C MET A 1 4.32 -9.53 -10.98
N GLY A 2 3.18 -8.85 -10.84
CA GLY A 2 3.09 -7.48 -10.33
C GLY A 2 2.89 -7.49 -8.82
N ASN A 3 3.12 -6.35 -8.18
CA ASN A 3 2.91 -6.16 -6.75
C ASN A 3 1.40 -6.14 -6.45
N ILE A 4 0.83 -7.19 -5.84
CA ILE A 4 -0.60 -7.24 -5.52
C ILE A 4 -0.85 -7.03 -4.02
N VAL A 5 -1.79 -6.14 -3.68
CA VAL A 5 -2.29 -5.95 -2.31
C VAL A 5 -3.68 -6.56 -2.17
N HIS A 6 -3.89 -7.31 -1.08
CA HIS A 6 -5.18 -7.89 -0.71
C HIS A 6 -5.75 -7.13 0.49
N ALA A 7 -6.90 -6.47 0.33
CA ALA A 7 -7.50 -5.69 1.40
C ALA A 7 -9.03 -5.79 1.36
N TYR A 8 -9.66 -6.09 2.50
CA TYR A 8 -11.11 -6.10 2.68
C TYR A 8 -11.89 -6.95 1.65
N GLY A 9 -11.29 -8.02 1.15
CA GLY A 9 -11.89 -8.91 0.14
C GLY A 9 -11.75 -8.43 -1.30
N ALA A 10 -10.89 -7.46 -1.58
CA ALA A 10 -10.54 -6.97 -2.92
C ALA A 10 -9.02 -7.09 -3.17
N ARG A 11 -8.65 -7.18 -4.46
CA ARG A 11 -7.25 -7.22 -4.91
C ARG A 11 -6.90 -5.97 -5.71
N PHE A 12 -5.68 -5.48 -5.52
CA PHE A 12 -5.19 -4.25 -6.13
C PHE A 12 -3.81 -4.47 -6.73
N GLU A 13 -3.60 -4.05 -7.97
CA GLU A 13 -2.30 -4.04 -8.63
C GLU A 13 -1.62 -2.71 -8.32
N ILE A 14 -0.48 -2.75 -7.66
CA ILE A 14 0.34 -1.57 -7.38
C ILE A 14 1.12 -1.19 -8.63
N PHE A 15 0.95 0.04 -9.08
CA PHE A 15 1.65 0.59 -10.25
C PHE A 15 2.55 1.78 -9.92
N GLU A 16 2.44 2.36 -8.72
CA GLU A 16 3.26 3.48 -8.28
C GLU A 16 3.67 3.29 -6.81
N ILE A 17 4.95 3.55 -6.50
CA ILE A 17 5.50 3.41 -5.14
C ILE A 17 6.38 4.63 -4.84
N HIS A 18 6.10 5.29 -3.72
CA HIS A 18 6.88 6.37 -3.14
C HIS A 18 7.47 5.93 -1.81
N THR A 19 8.75 6.23 -1.60
CA THR A 19 9.42 6.01 -0.32
C THR A 19 9.84 7.33 0.26
N TYR A 20 9.42 7.60 1.49
CA TYR A 20 9.77 8.80 2.24
C TYR A 20 10.69 8.41 3.40
N ALA A 21 11.81 9.11 3.53
CA ALA A 21 12.66 8.99 4.71
C ALA A 21 11.96 9.69 5.89
N GLU A 22 11.77 8.98 6.98
CA GLU A 22 11.27 9.55 8.23
C GLU A 22 12.37 10.45 8.82
N ARG A 23 12.03 11.65 9.29
CA ARG A 23 12.98 12.56 9.96
C ARG A 23 12.92 12.48 11.49
N ASP A 24 12.05 11.65 12.04
CA ASP A 24 11.90 11.49 13.48
C ASP A 24 12.90 10.46 14.00
N GLU A 25 13.87 10.92 14.80
CA GLU A 25 14.92 10.08 15.38
C GLU A 25 14.38 8.96 16.26
N ASN A 26 13.23 9.15 16.93
CA ASN A 26 12.62 8.11 17.74
C ASN A 26 12.06 6.97 16.88
N LEU A 27 11.46 7.31 15.72
CA LEU A 27 10.97 6.32 14.78
C LEU A 27 12.13 5.60 14.08
N ILE A 28 13.19 6.33 13.71
CA ILE A 28 14.43 5.75 13.18
C ILE A 28 15.03 4.75 14.18
N ALA A 29 15.11 5.09 15.47
CA ALA A 29 15.62 4.21 16.51
C ALA A 29 14.79 2.93 16.70
N MET A 30 13.51 2.96 16.33
CA MET A 30 12.61 1.79 16.33
C MET A 30 12.68 0.98 15.02
N GLY A 31 13.62 1.27 14.12
CA GLY A 31 13.74 0.61 12.81
C GLY A 31 12.63 1.00 11.83
N ARG A 32 12.01 2.16 12.06
CA ARG A 32 10.90 2.71 11.27
C ARG A 32 11.36 3.95 10.49
N ASP A 33 12.54 3.88 9.91
CA ASP A 33 13.21 5.01 9.23
C ASP A 33 12.61 5.36 7.86
N LYS A 34 11.68 4.53 7.35
CA LYS A 34 11.10 4.69 6.02
C LYS A 34 9.60 4.39 6.00
N VAL A 35 8.85 5.29 5.38
CA VAL A 35 7.43 5.10 5.03
C VAL A 35 7.33 4.78 3.55
N VAL A 36 6.55 3.77 3.20
CA VAL A 36 6.19 3.46 1.82
C VAL A 36 4.74 3.86 1.61
N ALA A 37 4.50 4.68 0.59
CA ALA A 37 3.17 4.94 0.05
C ALA A 37 3.08 4.32 -1.35
N ALA A 38 2.02 3.60 -1.63
CA ALA A 38 1.81 2.93 -2.91
C ALA A 38 0.44 3.27 -3.48
N VAL A 39 0.35 3.40 -4.80
CA VAL A 39 -0.92 3.57 -5.51
C VAL A 39 -1.25 2.27 -6.23
N GLY A 40 -2.42 1.73 -5.93
CA GLY A 40 -2.96 0.54 -6.56
C GLY A 40 -4.22 0.81 -7.37
N LYS A 41 -4.40 0.04 -8.44
CA LYS A 41 -5.65 -0.04 -9.19
C LYS A 41 -6.40 -1.29 -8.78
N TRP A 42 -7.72 -1.20 -8.60
CA TRP A 42 -8.54 -2.37 -8.31
C TRP A 42 -8.51 -3.36 -9.48
N ILE A 43 -8.35 -4.65 -9.17
CA ILE A 43 -8.35 -5.76 -10.14
C ILE A 43 -9.69 -6.47 -10.09
N ASP A 44 -10.03 -7.02 -8.92
CA ASP A 44 -11.25 -7.78 -8.67
C ASP A 44 -11.60 -7.86 -7.16
N GLY A 45 -12.71 -8.56 -6.86
CA GLY A 45 -13.19 -8.83 -5.51
C GLY A 45 -14.35 -7.95 -5.09
N ARG A 46 -14.41 -7.62 -3.79
CA ARG A 46 -15.51 -6.84 -3.21
C ARG A 46 -15.59 -5.44 -3.84
N ILE A 47 -16.77 -5.08 -4.32
CA ILE A 47 -17.13 -3.70 -4.68
C ILE A 47 -17.93 -3.13 -3.51
N GLU A 48 -17.54 -1.95 -3.05
CA GLU A 48 -18.20 -1.21 -1.98
C GLU A 48 -18.42 0.22 -2.46
N PRO A 49 -19.66 0.63 -2.80
CA PRO A 49 -19.94 1.94 -3.36
C PRO A 49 -19.33 3.08 -2.51
N GLY A 50 -18.57 3.97 -3.16
CA GLY A 50 -17.84 5.04 -2.49
C GLY A 50 -16.53 4.63 -1.83
N TYR A 51 -16.31 3.34 -1.54
CA TYR A 51 -15.10 2.84 -0.89
C TYR A 51 -14.21 1.99 -1.81
N PHE A 52 -14.64 0.86 -2.36
CA PHE A 52 -13.86 0.00 -3.27
C PHE A 52 -14.54 -0.19 -4.63
N GLY A 53 -13.75 -0.20 -5.71
CA GLY A 53 -14.27 -0.46 -7.04
C GLY A 53 -13.31 -0.07 -8.16
N PRO A 54 -13.64 -0.39 -9.41
CA PRO A 54 -12.78 -0.19 -10.58
C PRO A 54 -12.57 1.28 -10.97
N ASP A 55 -13.41 2.19 -10.47
CA ASP A 55 -13.49 3.56 -10.96
C ASP A 55 -12.46 4.53 -10.34
N LYS A 56 -11.61 4.05 -9.42
CA LYS A 56 -10.61 4.88 -8.75
C LYS A 56 -9.34 4.13 -8.42
N ASN A 57 -8.29 4.91 -8.12
CA ASN A 57 -7.03 4.41 -7.59
C ASN A 57 -7.03 4.49 -6.06
N PHE A 58 -6.18 3.68 -5.44
CA PHE A 58 -6.15 3.44 -4.00
C PHE A 58 -4.77 3.68 -3.43
N ASN A 59 -4.69 4.48 -2.36
CA ASN A 59 -3.44 4.72 -1.66
C ASN A 59 -3.29 3.72 -0.50
N PHE A 60 -2.15 3.07 -0.47
CA PHE A 60 -1.72 2.20 0.62
C PHE A 60 -0.53 2.84 1.30
N GLN A 61 -0.53 2.88 2.63
CA GLN A 61 0.60 3.39 3.41
C GLN A 61 1.01 2.35 4.44
N GLY A 62 2.32 2.18 4.59
CA GLY A 62 2.88 1.22 5.53
C GLY A 62 4.31 1.55 5.90
N ASN A 63 4.76 0.97 7.00
CA ASN A 63 6.17 1.04 7.37
C ASN A 63 7.01 0.15 6.44
N ALA A 64 8.12 0.65 5.93
CA ALA A 64 8.98 -0.14 5.04
C ALA A 64 9.52 -1.41 5.73
N GLY A 65 9.84 -1.34 7.02
CA GLY A 65 10.37 -2.49 7.78
C GLY A 65 9.35 -3.58 8.07
N VAL A 66 8.05 -3.25 8.04
CA VAL A 66 6.93 -4.20 8.22
C VAL A 66 6.30 -4.57 6.88
N SER A 67 6.76 -3.94 5.78
CA SER A 67 6.35 -4.10 4.38
C SER A 67 4.94 -4.67 4.22
N LEU A 68 3.98 -3.77 3.92
CA LEU A 68 2.68 -4.12 3.33
C LEU A 68 2.82 -5.46 2.60
N MET A 69 2.14 -6.52 3.06
CA MET A 69 2.20 -7.82 2.40
C MET A 69 1.75 -7.63 0.96
N ILE A 70 2.73 -7.42 0.09
CA ILE A 70 2.63 -7.37 -1.35
C ILE A 70 3.04 -8.77 -1.75
N GLU A 71 2.06 -9.59 -2.14
CA GLU A 71 2.37 -10.90 -2.70
C GLU A 71 3.00 -10.66 -4.08
N CYS A 72 4.26 -11.09 -4.22
CA CYS A 72 5.03 -11.08 -5.46
C CYS A 72 4.76 -12.34 -6.29
#